data_AF-A0A7S3VYQ0-F1
#
_entry.id   AF-A0A7S3VYQ0-F1
#
_cell.length_a   1.000
_cell.length_b   1.000
_cell.length_c   1.000
_cell.angle_alpha   90.00
_cell.angle_beta   90.00
_cell.angle_gamma   90.00
#
_symmetry.space_group_name_H-M   'P 1'
#
loop_
_entity.id
_entity.type
_entity.pdbx_description
1 polymer ?
#
loop_
_entity_poly.entity_id
_entity_poly.type
_entity_poly.pdbx_seq_one_letter_code
_entity_poly.pdbx_strand_id
1 'polypeptide(L)'
;RWIGPQPRAPWTEPLDCTTYGEACRETTAEIQGLAKQFGKAKVSKLEASGRVGDDCLNLNIVTPSVTGVLPVMVWIHGGSNAISSNHGNCLGWSPTTSEYFAQAGVVSVSINYRQNMHGFAHFPSLGVTNLALRDMLGALQWVQ
;
A
#
# COMPACT_ATOMS: atom_id res chain seq x y z
N ARG A 1 -8.02 -14.15 7.84
CA ARG A 1 -7.08 -13.07 8.25
C ARG A 1 -5.61 -13.44 8.02
N TRP A 2 -5.13 -14.55 8.59
CA TRP A 2 -3.71 -14.97 8.53
C TRP A 2 -3.35 -15.88 7.34
N ILE A 3 -3.94 -15.62 6.18
CA ILE A 3 -3.70 -16.41 4.95
C ILE A 3 -3.05 -15.52 3.88
N GLY A 4 -2.46 -16.13 2.86
CA GLY A 4 -1.94 -15.40 1.70
C GLY A 4 -3.05 -14.58 1.00
N PRO A 5 -2.69 -13.51 0.29
CA PRO A 5 -3.67 -12.74 -0.48
C PRO A 5 -4.38 -13.66 -1.47
N GLN A 6 -5.67 -13.40 -1.68
CA GLN A 6 -6.46 -14.11 -2.67
C GLN A 6 -6.84 -13.13 -3.78
N PRO A 7 -6.92 -13.59 -5.04
CA PRO A 7 -7.47 -12.76 -6.11
C PRO A 7 -8.85 -12.25 -5.72
N ARG A 8 -9.11 -10.97 -6.03
CA ARG A 8 -10.43 -10.40 -5.84
C ARG A 8 -11.43 -11.16 -6.71
N ALA A 9 -12.61 -11.46 -6.14
CA ALA A 9 -13.69 -12.07 -6.93
C ALA A 9 -14.04 -11.16 -8.12
N PRO A 10 -14.33 -11.72 -9.30
CA PRO A 10 -14.73 -10.93 -10.46
C PRO A 10 -16.03 -10.18 -10.17
N TRP A 11 -16.19 -9.02 -10.81
CA TRP A 11 -17.38 -8.18 -10.70
C TRP A 11 -17.98 -7.93 -12.09
N THR A 12 -19.28 -7.66 -12.14
CA THR A 12 -20.02 -7.41 -13.38
C THR A 12 -20.23 -5.92 -13.65
N GLU A 13 -20.40 -5.12 -12.59
CA GLU A 13 -20.59 -3.68 -12.71
C GLU A 13 -19.27 -2.92 -12.53
N PRO A 14 -19.06 -1.79 -13.23
CA PRO A 14 -17.88 -0.96 -13.04
C PRO A 14 -17.65 -0.63 -11.56
N LEU A 15 -16.43 -0.87 -11.08
CA LEU A 15 -16.03 -0.49 -9.74
C LEU A 15 -15.65 1.00 -9.72
N ASP A 16 -16.18 1.75 -8.76
CA ASP A 16 -15.74 3.13 -8.53
C ASP A 16 -14.33 3.13 -7.93
N CYS A 17 -13.38 3.66 -8.69
CA CYS A 17 -11.97 3.80 -8.32
C CYS A 17 -11.53 5.27 -8.23
N THR A 18 -12.46 6.20 -7.99
CA THR A 18 -12.18 7.64 -7.90
C THR A 18 -11.76 8.11 -6.50
N THR A 19 -11.85 7.24 -5.50
CA THR A 19 -11.45 7.52 -4.11
C THR A 19 -10.46 6.49 -3.60
N TYR A 20 -9.60 6.90 -2.67
CA TYR A 20 -8.66 5.98 -2.04
C TYR A 20 -9.40 4.86 -1.27
N GLY A 21 -8.87 3.65 -1.41
CA GLY A 21 -9.28 2.48 -0.61
C GLY A 21 -8.86 2.62 0.86
N GLU A 22 -9.11 1.57 1.65
CA GLU A 22 -8.62 1.55 3.04
C GLU A 22 -7.11 1.37 3.08
N ALA A 23 -6.44 2.07 3.99
CA ALA A 23 -5.09 1.74 4.42
C ALA A 23 -5.11 0.52 5.35
N CYS A 24 -4.00 -0.23 5.36
CA CYS A 24 -3.86 -1.38 6.24
C CYS A 24 -3.73 -0.96 7.71
N ARG A 25 -4.20 -1.82 8.61
CA ARG A 25 -4.14 -1.54 10.05
C ARG A 25 -2.71 -1.33 10.53
N GLU A 26 -2.46 -0.14 11.05
CA GLU A 26 -1.30 0.25 11.85
C GLU A 26 -1.66 0.11 13.34
N THR A 27 -0.66 -0.04 14.23
CA THR A 27 -0.94 -0.03 15.68
C THR A 27 -0.52 1.28 16.33
N THR A 28 -1.36 1.78 17.25
CA THR A 28 -1.05 2.99 18.04
C THR A 28 0.25 2.84 18.83
N ALA A 29 0.55 1.64 19.31
CA ALA A 29 1.78 1.36 20.04
C ALA A 29 3.03 1.51 19.16
N GLU A 30 2.99 1.02 17.91
CA GLU A 30 4.10 1.17 16.97
C GLU A 30 4.28 2.64 16.56
N ILE A 31 3.20 3.34 16.25
CA ILE A 31 3.22 4.77 15.94
C ILE A 31 3.85 5.56 17.09
N GLN A 32 3.44 5.30 18.34
CA GLN A 32 4.00 5.95 19.52
C GLN A 32 5.48 5.61 19.74
N GLY A 33 5.86 4.33 19.54
CA GLY A 33 7.24 3.88 19.64
C GLY A 33 8.15 4.59 18.64
N LEU A 34 7.74 4.63 17.38
CA LEU A 34 8.44 5.36 16.32
C LEU A 34 8.47 6.87 16.61
N ALA A 35 7.36 7.45 17.09
CA ALA A 35 7.29 8.87 17.41
C ALA A 35 8.24 9.26 18.54
N LYS A 36 8.42 8.39 19.53
CA LYS A 36 9.39 8.57 20.62
C LYS A 36 10.83 8.50 20.11
N GLN A 37 11.11 7.63 19.14
CA GLN A 37 12.45 7.43 18.59
C GLN A 37 12.86 8.50 17.56
N PHE A 38 11.94 8.87 16.66
CA PHE A 38 12.23 9.71 15.48
C PHE A 38 11.57 11.09 15.53
N GLY A 39 10.69 11.34 16.50
CA GLY A 39 9.95 12.58 16.68
C GLY A 39 8.56 12.54 16.03
N LYS A 40 7.55 12.96 16.81
CA LYS A 40 6.12 12.93 16.43
C LYS A 40 5.82 13.58 15.07
N ALA A 41 6.39 14.75 14.78
CA ALA A 41 6.12 15.48 13.55
C ALA A 41 6.61 14.76 12.27
N LYS A 42 7.62 13.89 12.38
CA LYS A 42 8.09 13.07 11.26
C LYS A 42 7.20 11.85 11.07
N VAL A 43 6.82 11.19 12.17
CA VAL A 43 6.01 9.98 12.15
C VAL A 43 4.56 10.25 11.74
N SER A 44 3.98 11.36 12.17
CA SER A 44 2.60 11.72 11.80
C SER A 44 2.40 11.96 10.29
N LYS A 45 3.50 12.17 9.53
CA LYS A 45 3.44 12.25 8.06
C LYS A 45 3.38 10.86 7.41
N LEU A 46 3.83 9.84 8.14
CA LEU A 46 3.86 8.46 7.71
C LEU A 46 2.62 7.68 8.11
N GLU A 47 1.88 8.13 9.11
CA GLU A 47 0.61 7.52 9.51
C GLU A 47 -0.35 7.49 8.32
N ALA A 48 -1.05 6.36 8.17
CA ALA A 48 -2.12 6.24 7.21
C ALA A 48 -3.13 7.39 7.38
N SER A 49 -3.39 8.10 6.28
CA SER A 49 -4.52 9.05 6.23
C SER A 49 -5.80 8.28 5.90
N GLY A 50 -6.97 8.89 6.02
CA GLY A 50 -8.23 8.28 5.53
C GLY A 50 -8.73 7.07 6.32
N ARG A 51 -9.38 6.13 5.61
CA ARG A 51 -10.01 4.94 6.22
C ARG A 51 -8.96 3.87 6.48
N VAL A 52 -9.04 3.21 7.64
CA VAL A 52 -8.16 2.11 8.03
C VAL A 52 -8.99 0.87 8.32
N GLY A 53 -8.63 -0.26 7.71
CA GLY A 53 -9.36 -1.50 7.91
C GLY A 53 -8.67 -2.73 7.36
N ASP A 54 -9.42 -3.84 7.32
CA ASP A 54 -8.90 -5.14 6.86
C ASP A 54 -9.11 -5.34 5.35
N ASP A 55 -9.93 -4.51 4.68
CA ASP A 55 -10.09 -4.50 3.21
C ASP A 55 -9.08 -3.55 2.56
N CYS A 56 -7.81 -3.75 2.91
CA CYS A 56 -6.75 -2.81 2.60
C CYS A 56 -5.85 -3.21 1.42
N LEU A 57 -6.03 -4.41 0.85
CA LEU A 57 -5.24 -4.89 -0.28
C LEU A 57 -5.72 -4.28 -1.60
N ASN A 58 -5.46 -2.98 -1.74
CA ASN A 58 -5.77 -2.17 -2.91
C ASN A 58 -4.51 -1.48 -3.47
N LEU A 59 -4.66 -0.88 -4.65
CA LEU A 59 -3.62 -0.12 -5.32
C LEU A 59 -4.22 1.13 -5.96
N ASN A 60 -3.38 2.12 -6.21
CA ASN A 60 -3.74 3.35 -6.92
C ASN A 60 -2.96 3.42 -8.23
N ILE A 61 -3.60 3.91 -9.28
CA ILE A 61 -2.97 4.08 -10.61
C ILE A 61 -3.14 5.54 -11.04
N VAL A 62 -2.04 6.16 -11.44
CA VAL A 62 -2.02 7.46 -12.12
C VAL A 62 -1.34 7.28 -13.46
N THR A 63 -2.04 7.61 -14.54
CA THR A 63 -1.55 7.43 -15.92
C THR A 63 -1.88 8.66 -16.76
N PRO A 64 -0.98 9.09 -17.68
CA PRO A 64 -1.30 10.16 -18.64
C PRO A 64 -2.22 9.71 -19.77
N SER A 65 -2.34 8.41 -20.01
CA SER A 65 -3.14 7.84 -21.10
C SER A 65 -3.69 6.46 -20.71
N VAL A 66 -4.90 6.16 -21.16
CA VAL A 66 -5.50 4.82 -21.05
C VAL A 66 -5.24 3.97 -22.30
N THR A 67 -4.47 4.50 -23.26
CA THR A 67 -4.09 3.82 -24.51
C THR A 67 -2.57 3.79 -24.67
N GLY A 68 -2.08 2.74 -25.33
CA GLY A 68 -0.64 2.55 -25.62
C GLY A 68 0.08 1.66 -24.61
N VAL A 69 1.41 1.58 -24.76
CA VAL A 69 2.30 0.82 -23.90
C VAL A 69 3.29 1.79 -23.27
N LEU A 70 3.14 2.04 -21.98
CA LEU A 70 3.94 2.99 -21.21
C LEU A 70 4.77 2.26 -20.16
N PRO A 71 5.95 2.78 -19.78
CA PRO A 71 6.71 2.24 -18.65
C PRO A 71 5.88 2.34 -17.36
N VAL A 72 5.90 1.27 -16.56
CA VAL A 72 5.19 1.18 -15.28
C VAL A 72 6.20 1.23 -14.15
N MET A 73 5.98 2.15 -13.20
CA MET A 73 6.73 2.24 -11.96
C MET A 73 5.82 1.90 -10.78
N VAL A 74 6.21 0.88 -10.02
CA VAL A 74 5.45 0.41 -8.86
C VAL A 74 6.14 0.91 -7.59
N TRP A 75 5.45 1.73 -6.81
CA TRP A 75 5.88 2.22 -5.51
C TRP A 75 5.39 1.31 -4.38
N ILE A 76 6.34 0.81 -3.60
CA ILE A 76 6.11 0.06 -2.37
C ILE A 76 6.56 0.95 -1.21
N HIS A 77 5.59 1.40 -0.42
CA HIS A 77 5.88 2.34 0.66
C HIS A 77 6.74 1.71 1.76
N GLY A 78 7.61 2.53 2.37
CA GLY A 78 8.34 2.18 3.59
C GLY A 78 7.46 2.33 4.83
N GLY A 79 8.10 2.55 5.99
CA GLY A 79 7.40 2.71 7.28
C GLY A 79 7.74 1.64 8.32
N SER A 80 8.96 1.08 8.24
CA SER A 80 9.49 0.10 9.20
C SER A 80 8.61 -1.14 9.36
N ASN A 81 7.91 -1.54 8.29
CA ASN A 81 6.96 -2.65 8.29
C ASN A 81 5.81 -2.48 9.29
N ALA A 82 5.55 -1.28 9.79
CA ALA A 82 4.60 -1.04 10.89
C ALA A 82 3.54 0.01 10.54
N ILE A 83 3.91 0.99 9.72
CA ILE A 83 3.08 2.15 9.37
C ILE A 83 3.24 2.50 7.89
N SER A 84 2.47 3.49 7.44
CA SER A 84 2.32 3.97 6.07
C SER A 84 1.33 3.20 5.23
N SER A 85 1.01 3.79 4.08
CA SER A 85 0.01 3.31 3.14
C SER A 85 0.35 3.74 1.72
N ASN A 86 -0.38 3.20 0.75
CA ASN A 86 -0.23 3.50 -0.67
C ASN A 86 -0.74 4.90 -1.08
N HIS A 87 -1.30 5.66 -0.12
CA HIS A 87 -1.76 7.03 -0.32
C HIS A 87 -1.27 7.95 0.80
N GLY A 88 -1.19 9.24 0.51
CA GLY A 88 -0.67 10.26 1.44
C GLY A 88 0.78 10.67 1.14
N ASN A 89 1.31 11.55 2.00
CA ASN A 89 2.63 12.16 1.84
C ASN A 89 3.70 11.36 2.59
N CYS A 90 4.16 10.27 1.98
CA CYS A 90 5.06 9.32 2.62
C CYS A 90 6.43 9.34 1.94
N LEU A 91 7.47 9.82 2.63
CA LEU A 91 8.91 9.69 2.27
C LEU A 91 9.21 9.69 0.74
N GLY A 92 8.93 10.80 0.06
CA GLY A 92 9.22 10.96 -1.37
C GLY A 92 8.07 10.58 -2.30
N TRP A 93 7.05 9.87 -1.80
CA TRP A 93 5.79 9.65 -2.50
C TRP A 93 4.70 10.59 -2.00
N SER A 94 3.92 11.09 -2.95
CA SER A 94 2.74 11.93 -2.73
C SER A 94 1.86 11.86 -3.98
N PRO A 95 0.60 12.28 -3.92
CA PRO A 95 -0.22 12.45 -5.11
C PRO A 95 0.48 13.31 -6.19
N THR A 96 1.14 14.38 -5.78
CA THR A 96 1.93 15.25 -6.68
C THR A 96 3.11 14.51 -7.30
N THR A 97 3.76 13.60 -6.57
CA THR A 97 4.84 12.76 -7.11
C THR A 97 4.31 11.84 -8.20
N SER A 98 3.18 11.16 -7.98
CA SER A 98 2.57 10.28 -8.99
C SER A 98 2.10 11.06 -10.24
N GLU A 99 1.55 12.26 -10.04
CA GLU A 99 1.17 13.15 -11.14
C GLU A 99 2.38 13.61 -11.95
N TYR A 100 3.50 13.92 -11.29
CA TYR A 100 4.74 14.30 -11.96
C TYR A 100 5.27 13.17 -12.87
N PHE A 101 5.27 11.93 -12.38
CA PHE A 101 5.65 10.78 -13.20
C PHE A 101 4.69 10.54 -14.36
N ALA A 102 3.39 10.71 -14.14
CA ALA A 102 2.41 10.61 -15.22
C ALA A 102 2.64 11.68 -16.29
N GLN A 103 2.89 12.93 -15.91
CA GLN A 103 3.25 14.01 -16.84
C GLN A 103 4.54 13.71 -17.62
N ALA A 104 5.45 12.93 -17.05
CA ALA A 104 6.66 12.44 -17.70
C ALA A 104 6.47 11.17 -18.55
N GLY A 105 5.24 10.69 -18.74
CA GLY A 105 4.94 9.51 -19.57
C GLY A 105 5.05 8.16 -18.85
N VAL A 106 5.07 8.14 -17.51
CA VAL A 106 5.21 6.93 -16.70
C VAL A 106 3.89 6.60 -15.98
N VAL A 107 3.42 5.36 -16.09
CA VAL A 107 2.30 4.88 -15.27
C VAL A 107 2.80 4.65 -13.85
N SER A 108 2.22 5.37 -12.90
CA SER A 108 2.53 5.24 -11.48
C SER A 108 1.53 4.31 -10.81
N VAL A 109 2.02 3.26 -10.16
CA VAL A 109 1.20 2.35 -9.36
C VAL A 109 1.70 2.39 -7.92
N SER A 110 0.85 2.64 -6.93
CA SER A 110 1.20 2.48 -5.51
C SER A 110 0.36 1.38 -4.88
N ILE A 111 0.99 0.49 -4.10
CA ILE A 111 0.33 -0.70 -3.55
C ILE A 111 0.28 -0.68 -2.02
N ASN A 112 -0.79 -1.22 -1.45
CA ASN A 112 -0.86 -1.52 -0.02
C ASN A 112 -0.41 -2.95 0.25
N TYR A 113 0.15 -3.17 1.44
CA TYR A 113 0.45 -4.48 1.99
C TYR A 113 0.18 -4.49 3.49
N ARG A 114 -0.13 -5.66 4.06
CA ARG A 114 -0.39 -5.77 5.50
C ARG A 114 0.87 -5.39 6.28
N GLN A 115 0.69 -4.56 7.32
CA GLN A 115 1.77 -4.09 8.21
C GLN A 115 1.87 -4.95 9.47
N ASN A 116 2.86 -4.68 10.32
CA ASN A 116 3.04 -5.17 11.68
C ASN A 116 2.81 -6.67 11.85
N MET A 117 2.22 -7.09 12.96
CA MET A 117 1.80 -8.46 13.15
C MET A 117 0.92 -8.92 11.98
N HIS A 118 0.05 -8.09 11.39
CA HIS A 118 -0.88 -8.45 10.31
C HIS A 118 -0.20 -8.98 9.03
N GLY A 119 1.00 -8.50 8.72
CA GLY A 119 1.78 -8.92 7.56
C GLY A 119 3.01 -9.76 7.90
N PHE A 120 3.58 -9.57 9.09
CA PHE A 120 4.89 -10.10 9.47
C PHE A 120 4.86 -11.06 10.66
N ALA A 121 3.68 -11.43 11.16
CA ALA A 121 3.56 -12.55 12.08
C ALA A 121 4.27 -13.80 11.52
N HIS A 122 4.99 -14.50 12.40
CA HIS A 122 5.80 -15.65 12.06
C HIS A 122 5.40 -16.85 12.91
N PHE A 123 4.48 -17.66 12.37
CA PHE A 123 4.05 -18.94 12.95
C PHE A 123 4.20 -20.05 11.89
N PRO A 124 5.41 -20.58 11.67
CA PRO A 124 5.68 -21.55 10.60
C PRO A 124 4.84 -22.83 10.71
N SER A 125 4.57 -23.31 11.94
CA SER A 125 3.73 -24.48 12.18
C SER A 125 2.28 -24.31 11.69
N LEU A 126 1.84 -23.07 11.50
CA LEU A 126 0.52 -22.70 10.97
C LEU A 126 0.59 -22.20 9.51
N GLY A 127 1.76 -22.24 8.88
CA GLY A 127 1.98 -21.70 7.53
C GLY A 127 1.93 -20.17 7.43
N VAL A 128 1.91 -19.47 8.57
CA VAL A 128 1.82 -18.00 8.64
C VAL A 128 3.23 -17.43 8.62
N THR A 129 3.73 -17.13 7.42
CA THR A 129 5.03 -16.49 7.22
C THR A 129 4.98 -15.51 6.04
N ASN A 130 5.61 -14.34 6.20
CA ASN A 130 5.84 -13.38 5.12
C ASN A 130 4.56 -12.95 4.37
N LEU A 131 3.45 -12.78 5.06
CA LEU A 131 2.17 -12.41 4.42
C LEU A 131 2.25 -11.07 3.69
N ALA A 132 2.93 -10.08 4.27
CA ALA A 132 3.22 -8.79 3.64
C ALA A 132 3.96 -8.94 2.30
N LEU A 133 4.99 -9.79 2.25
CA LEU A 133 5.73 -10.03 1.02
C LEU A 133 4.88 -10.76 -0.02
N ARG A 134 3.98 -11.64 0.42
CA ARG A 134 3.00 -12.29 -0.47
C ARG A 134 1.98 -11.28 -0.99
N ASP A 135 1.56 -10.29 -0.19
CA ASP A 135 0.71 -9.20 -0.64
C ASP A 135 1.39 -8.37 -1.72
N MET A 136 2.65 -7.97 -1.50
CA MET A 136 3.44 -7.26 -2.50
C MET A 136 3.58 -8.07 -3.79
N LEU A 137 3.89 -9.37 -3.68
CA LEU A 137 3.98 -10.25 -4.83
C LEU A 137 2.64 -10.37 -5.57
N GLY A 138 1.53 -10.50 -4.86
CA GLY A 138 0.19 -10.55 -5.44
C GLY A 138 -0.16 -9.29 -6.21
N ALA A 139 0.21 -8.11 -5.68
CA ALA A 139 0.01 -6.85 -6.39
C ALA A 139 0.92 -6.74 -7.63
N LEU A 140 2.19 -7.15 -7.55
CA LEU A 140 3.10 -7.17 -8.70
C LEU A 140 2.61 -8.14 -9.79
N GLN A 141 2.09 -9.30 -9.40
CA GLN A 141 1.47 -10.25 -10.33
C GLN A 141 0.21 -9.70 -10.99
N TRP A 142 -0.58 -8.88 -10.30
CA TRP A 142 -1.74 -8.21 -10.87
C TRP A 142 -1.35 -7.12 -11.89
N VAL A 143 -0.21 -6.46 -11.69
CA VAL A 143 0.30 -5.41 -12.59
C VAL A 143 0.89 -5.98 -13.89
N GLN A 144 1.28 -7.27 -13.92
CA GLN A 144 1.80 -7.96 -15.11
C GLN A 144 0.68 -8.49 -16.00
#